data_AF-A0A0G4HPF3-F1
#
_entry.id   AF-A0A0G4HPF3-F1
#
_cell.length_a   1.000
_cell.length_b   1.000
_cell.length_c   1.000
_cell.angle_alpha   90.00
_cell.angle_beta   90.00
_cell.angle_gamma   90.00
#
_symmetry.space_group_name_H-M   'P 1'
#
loop_
_entity.id
_entity.type
_entity.pdbx_description
1 polymer ?
#
loop_
_entity_poly.entity_id
_entity_poly.type
_entity_poly.pdbx_seq_one_letter_code
_entity_poly.pdbx_strand_id
1 'polypeptide(L)'
;MADAEKDKEYTKEELEAVVKGLSGLQVDTNDYSKSLGGSKQMAQNEKEFADMAKMGGKEDGATQQGGVSEKSLKCGKWYKFLNAQGTCFLYIHNITKDITSIRPENYEDEPEEKSAAKEEKKESNEAKVPLKEIEAALEKAKAAGKIPLLQCDEATHEALLTFFKYKGVVMDTRALALGAVKTGIKYDDAMESSRKAIVHAMKEGKRLLVDLGADVAEFKTKICTMKTRDKFPSQLFTFGRVAGSRMVYEKIYKDEDKEGGQCGVRDGFETVVSVLESVPLTALQEKLPDFDKMEIVKVCLG
;
A
#
# COMPACT_ATOMS: atom_id res chain seq x y z
N MET A 1 21.58 18.35 -18.10
CA MET A 1 22.28 19.14 -17.08
C MET A 1 21.49 18.96 -15.80
N ALA A 2 22.01 18.15 -14.88
CA ALA A 2 21.40 17.93 -13.57
C ALA A 2 21.87 19.08 -12.67
N ASP A 3 20.92 19.85 -12.15
CA ASP A 3 21.22 20.88 -11.15
C ASP A 3 21.67 20.18 -9.87
N ALA A 4 22.95 20.38 -9.54
CA ALA A 4 23.52 19.95 -8.28
C ALA A 4 22.85 20.76 -7.16
N GLU A 5 22.06 20.08 -6.33
CA GLU A 5 21.60 20.63 -5.06
C GLU A 5 22.82 21.04 -4.24
N LYS A 6 22.99 22.36 -4.06
CA LYS A 6 24.03 22.90 -3.19
C LYS A 6 23.62 22.65 -1.76
N ASP A 7 24.42 21.88 -1.03
CA ASP A 7 24.33 21.72 0.41
C ASP A 7 24.29 23.09 1.07
N LYS A 8 23.15 23.38 1.72
CA LYS A 8 22.95 24.64 2.42
C LYS A 8 23.52 24.48 3.83
N GLU A 9 24.67 25.10 4.08
CA GLU A 9 25.23 25.17 5.43
C GLU A 9 24.35 26.10 6.28
N TYR A 10 23.77 25.54 7.35
CA TYR A 10 23.01 26.31 8.33
C TYR A 10 23.93 26.91 9.36
N THR A 11 23.66 28.15 9.77
CA THR A 11 24.40 28.77 10.87
C THR A 11 23.99 28.16 12.21
N LYS A 12 24.87 28.29 13.22
CA LYS A 12 24.59 27.82 14.58
C LYS A 12 23.29 28.41 15.15
N GLU A 13 23.02 29.68 14.84
CA GLU A 13 21.83 30.41 15.29
C GLU A 13 20.54 29.88 14.64
N GLU A 14 20.61 29.49 13.35
CA GLU A 14 19.49 28.85 12.65
C GLU A 14 19.18 27.47 13.23
N LEU A 15 20.21 26.67 13.55
CA LEU A 15 20.04 25.38 14.20
C LEU A 15 19.45 25.53 15.62
N GLU A 16 19.91 26.50 16.39
CA GLU A 16 19.35 26.80 17.72
C GLU A 16 17.87 27.24 17.64
N ALA A 17 17.50 28.02 16.62
CA ALA A 17 16.11 28.41 16.38
C ALA A 17 15.22 27.21 16.00
N VAL A 18 15.73 26.29 15.18
CA VAL A 18 15.01 25.05 14.80
C VAL A 18 14.80 24.15 16.03
N VAL A 19 15.83 23.97 16.85
CA VAL A 19 15.74 23.17 18.09
C VAL A 19 14.75 23.80 19.08
N LYS A 20 14.76 25.13 19.20
CA LYS A 20 13.81 25.87 20.05
C LYS A 20 12.37 25.81 19.53
N GLY A 21 12.18 25.75 18.22
CA GLY A 21 10.86 25.52 17.61
C GLY A 21 10.35 24.10 17.84
N LEU A 22 11.24 23.10 17.78
CA LEU A 22 10.90 21.70 18.02
C LEU A 22 10.57 21.40 19.49
N SER A 23 11.20 22.10 20.45
CA SER A 23 10.91 21.94 21.88
C SER A 23 9.59 22.60 22.31
N GLY A 24 9.02 23.49 21.49
CA GLY A 24 7.71 24.11 21.70
C GLY A 24 6.52 23.29 21.19
N LEU A 25 6.75 22.19 20.47
CA LEU A 25 5.70 21.25 20.08
C LEU A 25 5.26 20.47 21.32
N GLN A 26 4.15 20.92 21.92
CA GLN A 26 3.44 20.15 22.93
C GLN A 26 3.02 18.82 22.31
N VAL A 27 3.71 17.75 22.69
CA VAL A 27 3.30 16.39 22.36
C VAL A 27 2.01 16.13 23.12
N ASP A 28 0.95 15.86 22.37
CA ASP A 28 -0.37 15.58 22.93
C ASP A 28 -0.25 14.46 23.95
N THR A 29 -0.81 14.64 25.15
CA THR A 29 -0.52 13.78 26.32
C THR A 29 -1.06 12.36 26.17
N ASN A 30 -1.76 12.09 25.07
CA ASN A 30 -2.34 10.81 24.68
C ASN A 30 -1.79 10.26 23.35
N ASP A 31 -0.74 10.86 22.78
CA ASP A 31 -0.10 10.31 21.58
C ASP A 31 0.90 9.20 21.93
N TYR A 32 0.45 7.95 21.84
CA TYR A 32 1.25 6.76 22.10
C TYR A 32 1.96 6.21 20.87
N SER A 33 1.93 6.93 19.73
CA SER A 33 2.59 6.54 18.48
C SER A 33 4.11 6.37 18.62
N LYS A 34 4.70 7.00 19.64
CA LYS A 34 6.13 6.88 19.97
C LYS A 34 6.46 5.77 20.97
N SER A 35 5.47 5.14 21.61
CA SER A 35 5.70 3.97 22.46
C SER A 35 5.90 2.74 21.58
N LEU A 36 6.80 1.84 21.97
CA LEU A 36 7.24 0.73 21.10
C LEU A 36 6.13 -0.28 20.77
N GLY A 37 4.95 -0.18 21.41
CA GLY A 37 3.79 -1.03 21.17
C GLY A 37 2.43 -0.32 21.07
N GLY A 38 2.41 1.00 20.85
CA GLY A 38 1.21 1.75 20.43
C GLY A 38 0.00 1.76 21.37
N SER A 39 0.08 1.17 22.57
CA SER A 39 -1.02 1.05 23.52
C SER A 39 -0.74 1.78 24.83
N LYS A 40 -1.80 2.33 25.44
CA LYS A 40 -1.74 3.07 26.71
C LYS A 40 -1.09 2.26 27.85
N GLN A 41 -1.34 0.95 27.89
CA GLN A 41 -0.80 0.06 28.91
C GLN A 41 0.71 -0.16 28.74
N MET A 42 1.20 -0.27 27.51
CA MET A 42 2.65 -0.38 27.27
C MET A 42 3.38 0.93 27.56
N ALA A 43 2.78 2.08 27.25
CA ALA A 43 3.35 3.38 27.60
C ALA A 43 3.44 3.60 29.13
N GLN A 44 2.46 3.09 29.90
CA GLN A 44 2.54 3.08 31.37
C GLN A 44 3.67 2.18 31.87
N ASN A 45 3.81 0.97 31.31
CA ASN A 45 4.90 0.06 31.68
C ASN A 45 6.29 0.61 31.33
N GLU A 46 6.45 1.27 30.18
CA GLU A 46 7.70 1.96 29.79
C GLU A 46 8.03 3.10 30.76
N LYS A 47 7.02 3.88 31.18
CA LYS A 47 7.20 4.95 32.16
C LYS A 47 7.61 4.41 33.53
N GLU A 48 6.94 3.37 34.02
CA GLU A 48 7.29 2.71 35.28
C GLU A 48 8.71 2.13 35.25
N PHE A 49 9.12 1.57 34.11
CA PHE A 49 10.48 1.08 33.92
C PHE A 49 11.52 2.22 33.92
N ALA A 50 11.24 3.31 33.21
CA ALA A 50 12.12 4.49 33.19
C ALA A 50 12.26 5.13 34.58
N ASP A 51 11.19 5.16 35.37
CA ASP A 51 11.23 5.66 36.74
C ASP A 51 12.00 4.69 37.67
N MET A 52 11.88 3.37 37.49
CA MET A 52 12.71 2.38 38.19
C MET A 52 14.21 2.55 37.87
N ALA A 53 14.56 2.79 36.60
CA ALA A 53 15.94 3.02 36.19
C ALA A 53 16.53 4.33 36.76
N LYS A 54 15.70 5.36 36.97
CA LYS A 54 16.13 6.64 37.58
C LYS A 54 16.32 6.56 39.09
N MET A 55 15.60 5.69 39.79
CA MET A 55 15.74 5.56 41.25
C MET A 55 17.00 4.78 41.68
N GLY A 56 17.70 4.11 40.77
CA GLY A 56 18.97 3.41 41.06
C GLY A 56 20.21 4.30 41.25
N GLY A 57 20.06 5.63 41.27
CA GLY A 57 21.18 6.59 41.21
C GLY A 57 21.62 7.24 42.53
N LYS A 58 21.07 6.85 43.68
CA LYS A 58 21.44 7.43 44.99
C LYS A 58 21.50 6.38 46.09
N GLU A 59 22.47 5.47 46.04
CA GLU A 59 23.03 4.88 47.25
C GLU A 59 24.54 4.70 47.10
N ASP A 60 25.25 5.09 48.14
CA ASP A 60 26.69 5.11 48.27
C ASP A 60 27.30 3.70 48.21
N GLY A 61 28.31 3.54 47.36
CA GLY A 61 29.47 2.68 47.65
C GLY A 61 29.25 1.17 47.77
N ALA A 62 28.87 0.50 46.68
CA ALA A 62 29.33 -0.86 46.37
C ALA A 62 29.08 -1.18 44.89
N THR A 63 30.14 -1.42 44.13
CA THR A 63 30.07 -1.89 42.74
C THR A 63 29.55 -3.34 42.72
N GLN A 64 28.24 -3.52 42.90
CA GLN A 64 27.57 -4.75 42.50
C GLN A 64 27.41 -4.69 40.98
N GLN A 65 28.07 -5.61 40.28
CA GLN A 65 27.81 -5.88 38.87
C GLN A 65 26.29 -6.01 38.70
N GLY A 66 25.72 -5.16 37.83
CA GLY A 66 24.29 -4.98 37.64
C GLY A 66 23.59 -6.29 37.29
N GLY A 67 23.10 -6.99 38.31
CA GLY A 67 22.21 -8.11 38.17
C GLY A 67 20.86 -7.60 37.65
N VAL A 68 20.32 -8.28 36.66
CA VAL A 68 18.94 -8.09 36.25
C VAL A 68 18.04 -8.35 37.47
N SER A 69 17.23 -7.37 37.87
CA SER A 69 16.33 -7.56 39.00
C SER A 69 15.33 -8.67 38.72
N GLU A 70 15.05 -9.53 39.71
CA GLU A 70 14.09 -10.64 39.57
C GLU A 70 12.69 -10.14 39.17
N LYS A 71 12.35 -8.92 39.58
CA LYS A 71 11.10 -8.25 39.20
C LYS A 71 11.04 -7.95 37.70
N SER A 72 12.16 -7.52 37.10
CA SER A 72 12.25 -7.29 35.66
C SER A 72 12.02 -8.58 34.85
N LEU A 73 12.50 -9.73 35.35
CA LEU A 73 12.29 -11.04 34.72
C LEU A 73 10.83 -11.53 34.80
N LYS A 74 10.10 -11.14 35.86
CA LYS A 74 8.69 -11.52 36.04
C LYS A 74 7.71 -10.61 35.29
N CYS A 75 8.03 -9.33 35.10
CA CYS A 75 7.13 -8.37 34.44
C CYS A 75 7.23 -8.38 32.91
N GLY A 76 8.30 -8.94 32.34
CA GLY A 76 8.48 -8.96 30.89
C GLY A 76 7.82 -10.15 30.23
N LYS A 77 7.76 -10.07 28.89
CA LYS A 77 7.26 -11.14 28.04
C LYS A 77 8.42 -11.65 27.18
N TRP A 78 8.47 -12.96 27.05
CA TRP A 78 9.39 -13.64 26.16
C TRP A 78 8.78 -13.79 24.76
N TYR A 79 9.58 -13.51 23.74
CA TYR A 79 9.22 -13.68 22.33
C TYR A 79 10.02 -14.86 21.77
N LYS A 80 9.35 -15.74 21.02
CA LYS A 80 9.95 -16.92 20.39
C LYS A 80 10.12 -16.67 18.90
N PHE A 81 11.36 -16.75 18.43
CA PHE A 81 11.71 -16.63 17.01
C PHE A 81 12.31 -17.93 16.52
N LEU A 82 11.99 -18.33 15.30
CA LEU A 82 12.66 -19.43 14.62
C LEU A 82 13.77 -18.85 13.74
N ASN A 83 14.98 -19.41 13.83
CA ASN A 83 16.09 -18.97 12.97
C ASN A 83 15.76 -19.22 11.47
N ALA A 84 16.50 -18.56 10.57
CA ALA A 84 16.26 -18.67 9.12
C ALA A 84 16.36 -20.10 8.56
N GLN A 85 17.06 -20.99 9.28
CA GLN A 85 17.22 -22.40 8.90
C GLN A 85 16.09 -23.30 9.42
N GLY A 86 15.20 -22.80 10.28
CA GLY A 86 14.13 -23.61 10.87
C GLY A 86 14.61 -24.62 11.92
N THR A 87 15.86 -24.51 12.40
CA THR A 87 16.52 -25.51 13.24
C THR A 87 16.62 -25.15 14.71
N CYS A 88 16.51 -23.87 15.06
CA CYS A 88 16.71 -23.39 16.43
C CYS A 88 15.73 -22.27 16.78
N PHE A 89 15.14 -22.36 17.97
CA PHE A 89 14.35 -21.28 18.56
C PHE A 89 15.23 -20.35 19.39
N LEU A 90 15.02 -19.05 19.21
CA LEU A 90 15.60 -17.99 20.02
C LEU A 90 14.50 -17.35 20.87
N TYR A 91 14.74 -17.23 22.17
CA TYR A 91 13.85 -16.57 23.11
C TYR A 91 14.45 -15.22 23.49
N ILE A 92 13.70 -14.15 23.25
CA ILE A 92 14.13 -12.77 23.53
C ILE A 92 13.19 -12.17 24.57
N HIS A 93 13.73 -11.76 25.71
CA HIS A 93 12.95 -11.10 26.75
C HIS A 93 12.87 -9.60 26.48
N ASN A 94 11.67 -9.03 26.36
CA ASN A 94 11.52 -7.65 25.88
C ASN A 94 12.05 -6.58 26.83
N ILE A 95 12.01 -6.82 28.15
CA ILE A 95 12.44 -5.84 29.15
C ILE A 95 13.95 -5.96 29.39
N THR A 96 14.42 -7.16 29.70
CA THR A 96 15.81 -7.40 30.09
C THR A 96 16.75 -7.50 28.89
N LYS A 97 16.21 -7.66 27.68
CA LYS A 97 16.94 -7.92 26.43
C LYS A 97 17.81 -9.17 26.50
N ASP A 98 17.49 -10.08 27.42
CA ASP A 98 18.17 -11.36 27.52
C ASP A 98 17.79 -12.25 26.34
N ILE A 99 18.78 -12.98 25.82
CA ILE A 99 18.65 -13.82 24.63
C ILE A 99 19.17 -15.20 24.98
N THR A 100 18.31 -16.21 24.88
CA THR A 100 18.67 -17.59 25.16
C THR A 100 18.16 -18.53 24.08
N SER A 101 18.93 -19.57 23.79
CA SER A 101 18.52 -20.69 22.93
C SER A 101 17.77 -21.79 23.70
N ILE A 102 17.77 -21.71 25.04
CA ILE A 102 17.08 -22.64 25.92
C ILE A 102 15.75 -22.01 26.33
N ARG A 103 14.66 -22.77 26.24
CA ARG A 103 13.32 -22.33 26.65
C ARG A 103 13.35 -21.85 28.12
N PRO A 104 13.03 -20.57 28.40
CA PRO A 104 12.93 -20.06 29.76
C PRO A 104 11.82 -20.75 30.56
N GLU A 105 12.01 -20.94 31.86
CA GLU A 105 11.02 -21.59 32.74
C GLU A 105 9.70 -20.81 32.83
N ASN A 106 9.75 -19.48 32.72
CA ASN A 106 8.57 -18.59 32.72
C ASN A 106 8.04 -18.29 31.31
N TYR A 107 8.44 -19.07 30.29
CA TYR A 107 7.86 -18.97 28.95
C TYR A 107 6.51 -19.69 28.90
N GLU A 108 5.43 -18.91 28.91
CA GLU A 108 4.09 -19.39 28.56
C GLU A 108 3.99 -19.51 27.05
N ASP A 109 3.75 -20.73 26.54
CA ASP A 109 3.47 -20.94 25.12
C ASP A 109 2.21 -20.14 24.77
N GLU A 110 2.34 -19.19 23.83
CA GLU A 110 1.14 -18.61 23.25
C GLU A 110 0.35 -19.76 22.62
N PRO A 111 -0.96 -19.89 22.91
CA PRO A 111 -1.75 -20.97 22.34
C PRO A 111 -1.59 -20.93 20.82
N GLU A 112 -1.04 -22.02 20.26
CA GLU A 112 -0.64 -22.14 18.84
C GLU A 112 -1.79 -21.81 17.87
N GLU A 113 -3.03 -21.78 18.36
CA GLU A 113 -4.23 -21.43 17.61
C GLU A 113 -4.46 -19.92 17.36
N LYS A 114 -3.62 -19.00 17.88
CA LYS A 114 -3.91 -17.55 17.78
C LYS A 114 -2.88 -16.67 17.07
N SER A 115 -1.66 -17.12 16.79
CA SER A 115 -0.61 -16.24 16.22
C SER A 115 -0.40 -16.37 14.71
N ALA A 116 -0.87 -17.44 14.06
CA ALA A 116 -0.78 -17.59 12.59
C ALA A 116 -2.15 -17.59 11.87
N ALA A 117 -3.26 -17.86 12.56
CA ALA A 117 -4.58 -18.00 11.95
C ALA A 117 -5.55 -16.84 12.27
N LYS A 118 -5.14 -15.87 13.08
CA LYS A 118 -6.06 -14.82 13.60
C LYS A 118 -5.99 -13.47 12.88
N GLU A 119 -5.06 -13.29 11.93
CA GLU A 119 -5.09 -12.14 11.01
C GLU A 119 -5.83 -12.43 9.69
N GLU A 120 -6.15 -13.69 9.36
CA GLU A 120 -6.75 -14.04 8.06
C GLU A 120 -8.27 -14.27 8.07
N LYS A 121 -8.96 -14.28 9.22
CA LYS A 121 -10.42 -14.57 9.27
C LYS A 121 -11.24 -13.56 10.06
N LYS A 122 -10.92 -12.28 9.88
CA LYS A 122 -11.98 -11.27 9.89
C LYS A 122 -12.35 -11.04 8.42
N GLU A 123 -12.94 -12.07 7.78
CA GLU A 123 -13.77 -11.87 6.60
C GLU A 123 -14.87 -10.91 7.06
N SER A 124 -14.61 -9.62 6.90
CA SER A 124 -15.65 -8.63 6.86
C SER A 124 -16.68 -9.19 5.90
N ASN A 125 -17.92 -9.34 6.39
CA ASN A 125 -19.06 -9.78 5.60
C ASN A 125 -19.41 -8.65 4.60
N GLU A 126 -18.46 -8.34 3.75
CA GLU A 126 -18.53 -7.32 2.73
C GLU A 126 -19.50 -7.84 1.68
N ALA A 127 -20.60 -7.11 1.52
CA ALA A 127 -21.63 -7.43 0.56
C ALA A 127 -20.99 -7.58 -0.83
N LYS A 128 -21.10 -8.76 -1.42
CA LYS A 128 -20.75 -9.00 -2.82
C LYS A 128 -21.86 -8.43 -3.69
N VAL A 129 -21.48 -7.64 -4.69
CA VAL A 129 -22.40 -7.03 -5.66
C VAL A 129 -22.60 -7.99 -6.83
N PRO A 130 -23.85 -8.39 -7.14
CA PRO A 130 -24.13 -9.18 -8.33
C PRO A 130 -23.68 -8.45 -9.60
N LEU A 131 -23.15 -9.17 -10.59
CA LEU A 131 -22.72 -8.58 -11.88
C LEU A 131 -23.83 -7.73 -12.56
N LYS A 132 -25.10 -8.07 -12.35
CA LYS A 132 -26.25 -7.29 -12.86
C LYS A 132 -26.36 -5.88 -12.25
N GLU A 133 -25.87 -5.70 -11.04
CA GLU A 133 -25.91 -4.43 -10.29
C GLU A 133 -24.61 -3.64 -10.43
N ILE A 134 -23.68 -4.10 -11.27
CA ILE A 134 -22.37 -3.46 -11.42
C ILE A 134 -22.48 -2.00 -11.89
N GLU A 135 -23.40 -1.69 -12.81
CA GLU A 135 -23.59 -0.31 -13.28
C GLU A 135 -23.98 0.65 -12.14
N ALA A 136 -24.85 0.19 -11.22
CA ALA A 136 -25.23 0.99 -10.06
C ALA A 136 -24.04 1.19 -9.09
N ALA A 137 -23.22 0.16 -8.89
CA ALA A 137 -22.01 0.26 -8.08
C ALA A 137 -20.96 1.22 -8.70
N LEU A 138 -20.80 1.19 -10.03
CA LEU A 138 -19.90 2.11 -10.75
C LEU A 138 -20.38 3.57 -10.63
N GLU A 139 -21.67 3.84 -10.79
CA GLU A 139 -22.23 5.19 -10.62
C GLU A 139 -22.12 5.68 -9.18
N LYS A 140 -22.23 4.78 -8.19
CA LYS A 140 -22.00 5.12 -6.78
C LYS A 140 -20.55 5.55 -6.53
N ALA A 141 -19.57 4.79 -7.04
CA ALA A 141 -18.15 5.13 -6.90
C ALA A 141 -17.81 6.45 -7.60
N LYS A 142 -18.40 6.67 -8.78
CA LYS A 142 -18.30 7.93 -9.52
C LYS A 142 -18.88 9.11 -8.73
N ALA A 143 -20.06 8.96 -8.13
CA ALA A 143 -20.68 9.99 -7.29
C ALA A 143 -19.81 10.31 -6.06
N ALA A 144 -19.07 9.34 -5.54
CA ALA A 144 -18.08 9.51 -4.47
C ALA A 144 -16.75 10.14 -4.96
N GLY A 145 -16.56 10.32 -6.26
CA GLY A 145 -15.32 10.82 -6.85
C GLY A 145 -14.15 9.84 -6.72
N LYS A 146 -14.44 8.54 -6.65
CA LYS A 146 -13.46 7.46 -6.51
C LYS A 146 -13.38 6.61 -7.76
N ILE A 147 -12.23 5.94 -7.95
CA ILE A 147 -12.10 4.93 -9.01
C ILE A 147 -12.57 3.59 -8.46
N PRO A 148 -13.53 2.91 -9.11
CA PRO A 148 -13.95 1.57 -8.69
C PRO A 148 -12.83 0.56 -8.98
N LEU A 149 -12.46 -0.20 -7.95
CA LEU A 149 -11.57 -1.35 -7.99
C LEU A 149 -12.40 -2.62 -7.78
N LEU A 150 -12.64 -3.34 -8.87
CA LEU A 150 -13.47 -4.54 -8.92
C LEU A 150 -12.63 -5.75 -8.51
N GLN A 151 -12.95 -6.36 -7.37
CA GLN A 151 -12.40 -7.65 -6.95
C GLN A 151 -13.39 -8.76 -7.30
N CYS A 152 -12.93 -9.80 -7.98
CA CYS A 152 -13.79 -10.88 -8.44
C CYS A 152 -13.06 -12.23 -8.47
N ASP A 153 -13.80 -13.32 -8.40
CA ASP A 153 -13.25 -14.66 -8.67
C ASP A 153 -13.00 -14.86 -10.17
N GLU A 154 -12.33 -15.97 -10.54
CA GLU A 154 -11.95 -16.25 -11.94
C GLU A 154 -13.17 -16.33 -12.87
N ALA A 155 -14.26 -16.97 -12.43
CA ALA A 155 -15.46 -17.12 -13.24
C ALA A 155 -16.16 -15.77 -13.48
N THR A 156 -16.29 -14.95 -12.43
CA THR A 156 -16.87 -13.62 -12.52
C THR A 156 -15.99 -12.69 -13.33
N HIS A 157 -14.65 -12.86 -13.27
CA HIS A 157 -13.71 -12.07 -14.03
C HIS A 157 -13.91 -12.23 -15.55
N GLU A 158 -14.09 -13.44 -16.07
CA GLU A 158 -14.37 -13.65 -17.49
C GLU A 158 -15.69 -12.99 -17.95
N ALA A 159 -16.72 -13.08 -17.11
CA ALA A 159 -18.00 -12.41 -17.36
C ALA A 159 -17.86 -10.88 -17.31
N LEU A 160 -17.02 -10.36 -16.41
CA LEU A 160 -16.68 -8.95 -16.30
C LEU A 160 -15.97 -8.42 -17.55
N LEU A 161 -14.97 -9.14 -18.05
CA LEU A 161 -14.28 -8.80 -19.29
C LEU A 161 -15.26 -8.77 -20.46
N THR A 162 -16.18 -9.73 -20.52
CA THR A 162 -17.22 -9.78 -21.55
C THR A 162 -18.14 -8.56 -21.44
N PHE A 163 -18.61 -8.22 -20.24
CA PHE A 163 -19.42 -7.02 -19.99
C PHE A 163 -18.73 -5.74 -20.49
N PHE A 164 -17.46 -5.54 -20.14
CA PHE A 164 -16.70 -4.36 -20.55
C PHE A 164 -16.31 -4.36 -22.04
N LYS A 165 -16.18 -5.51 -22.69
CA LYS A 165 -16.02 -5.57 -24.16
C LYS A 165 -17.26 -5.02 -24.89
N TYR A 166 -18.46 -5.22 -24.35
CA TYR A 166 -19.69 -4.67 -24.93
C TYR A 166 -19.95 -3.21 -24.54
N LYS A 167 -19.64 -2.83 -23.29
CA LYS A 167 -20.00 -1.52 -22.72
C LYS A 167 -18.86 -0.50 -22.71
N GLY A 168 -17.62 -0.92 -22.95
CA GLY A 168 -16.43 -0.12 -22.75
C GLY A 168 -15.24 -0.56 -23.60
N VAL A 169 -14.04 -0.34 -23.07
CA VAL A 169 -12.77 -0.76 -23.65
C VAL A 169 -12.00 -1.52 -22.58
N VAL A 170 -11.49 -2.70 -22.91
CA VAL A 170 -10.65 -3.49 -22.01
C VAL A 170 -9.20 -3.30 -22.37
N MET A 171 -8.38 -2.99 -21.36
CA MET A 171 -6.93 -2.89 -21.47
C MET A 171 -6.30 -4.00 -20.62
N ASP A 172 -5.77 -5.02 -21.29
CA ASP A 172 -5.03 -6.13 -20.67
C ASP A 172 -3.63 -5.67 -20.27
N THR A 173 -3.30 -5.77 -18.98
CA THR A 173 -1.99 -5.38 -18.44
C THR A 173 -1.07 -6.56 -18.14
N ARG A 174 -1.47 -7.79 -18.47
CA ARG A 174 -0.68 -9.02 -18.22
C ARG A 174 0.70 -8.98 -18.86
N ALA A 175 0.81 -8.44 -20.07
CA ALA A 175 2.09 -8.28 -20.75
C ALA A 175 3.04 -7.31 -20.03
N LEU A 176 2.49 -6.30 -19.33
CA LEU A 176 3.28 -5.37 -18.51
C LEU A 176 3.75 -6.02 -17.19
N ALA A 177 2.96 -6.93 -16.62
CA ALA A 177 3.30 -7.62 -15.39
C ALA A 177 4.29 -8.77 -15.60
N LEU A 178 4.04 -9.63 -16.58
CA LEU A 178 4.78 -10.87 -16.80
C LEU A 178 5.99 -10.69 -17.74
N GLY A 179 6.00 -9.62 -18.54
CA GLY A 179 7.05 -9.33 -19.51
C GLY A 179 7.07 -10.25 -20.73
N ALA A 180 8.04 -10.01 -21.62
CA ALA A 180 8.13 -10.64 -22.93
C ALA A 180 8.41 -12.15 -22.89
N VAL A 181 9.10 -12.64 -21.85
CA VAL A 181 9.47 -14.06 -21.74
C VAL A 181 8.23 -14.95 -21.61
N LYS A 182 7.22 -14.51 -20.85
CA LYS A 182 6.00 -15.28 -20.60
C LYS A 182 4.89 -15.00 -21.62
N THR A 183 4.82 -13.77 -22.13
CA THR A 183 3.72 -13.34 -23.01
C THR A 183 4.08 -13.28 -24.49
N GLY A 184 5.38 -13.30 -24.83
CA GLY A 184 5.86 -13.06 -26.19
C GLY A 184 5.76 -11.60 -26.66
N ILE A 185 5.21 -10.70 -25.84
CA ILE A 185 4.98 -9.29 -26.19
C ILE A 185 6.07 -8.44 -25.55
N LYS A 186 6.75 -7.61 -26.36
CA LYS A 186 7.77 -6.69 -25.85
C LYS A 186 7.12 -5.62 -24.98
N TYR A 187 7.86 -5.14 -23.98
CA TYR A 187 7.37 -4.11 -23.06
C TYR A 187 6.88 -2.84 -23.79
N ASP A 188 7.63 -2.38 -24.80
CA ASP A 188 7.23 -1.20 -25.58
C ASP A 188 5.93 -1.40 -26.37
N ASP A 189 5.71 -2.61 -26.91
CA ASP A 189 4.49 -2.96 -27.65
C ASP A 189 3.30 -3.04 -26.69
N ALA A 190 3.49 -3.60 -25.50
CA ALA A 190 2.47 -3.64 -24.44
C ALA A 190 2.11 -2.24 -23.94
N MET A 191 3.09 -1.36 -23.76
CA MET A 191 2.88 0.05 -23.39
C MET A 191 2.14 0.81 -24.49
N GLU A 192 2.50 0.59 -25.76
CA GLU A 192 1.83 1.22 -26.89
C GLU A 192 0.39 0.72 -27.06
N SER A 193 0.14 -0.58 -26.85
CA SER A 193 -1.20 -1.17 -26.84
C SER A 193 -2.07 -0.55 -25.74
N SER A 194 -1.51 -0.40 -24.54
CA SER A 194 -2.18 0.25 -23.40
C SER A 194 -2.53 1.71 -23.72
N ARG A 195 -1.57 2.47 -24.27
CA ARG A 195 -1.79 3.86 -24.72
C ARG A 195 -2.94 3.95 -25.72
N LYS A 196 -2.95 3.06 -26.73
CA LYS A 196 -4.02 3.00 -27.74
C LYS A 196 -5.39 2.69 -27.13
N ALA A 197 -5.45 1.78 -26.15
CA ALA A 197 -6.69 1.46 -25.45
C ALA A 197 -7.22 2.68 -24.65
N ILE A 198 -6.34 3.39 -23.95
CA ILE A 198 -6.67 4.63 -23.22
C ILE A 198 -7.21 5.70 -24.18
N VAL A 199 -6.49 5.94 -25.28
CA VAL A 199 -6.92 6.89 -26.32
C VAL A 199 -8.24 6.49 -26.94
N HIS A 200 -8.42 5.21 -27.29
CA HIS A 200 -9.67 4.72 -27.86
C HIS A 200 -10.85 4.95 -26.91
N ALA A 201 -10.70 4.65 -25.62
CA ALA A 201 -11.73 4.90 -24.63
C ALA A 201 -12.07 6.40 -24.49
N MET A 202 -11.07 7.29 -24.52
CA MET A 202 -11.29 8.75 -24.48
C MET A 202 -12.00 9.27 -25.73
N LYS A 203 -11.60 8.81 -26.92
CA LYS A 203 -12.24 9.19 -28.19
C LYS A 203 -13.69 8.77 -28.23
N GLU A 204 -14.01 7.60 -27.70
CA GLU A 204 -15.38 7.07 -27.69
C GLU A 204 -16.23 7.58 -26.52
N GLY A 205 -15.62 8.18 -25.48
CA GLY A 205 -16.33 8.56 -24.25
C GLY A 205 -16.82 7.33 -23.47
N LYS A 206 -16.05 6.23 -23.55
CA LYS A 206 -16.40 4.94 -22.95
C LYS A 206 -15.59 4.68 -21.69
N ARG A 207 -16.10 3.77 -20.85
CA ARG A 207 -15.36 3.28 -19.68
C ARG A 207 -14.17 2.42 -20.12
N LEU A 208 -13.00 2.71 -19.57
CA LEU A 208 -11.80 1.91 -19.70
C LEU A 208 -11.69 0.97 -18.51
N LEU A 209 -11.70 -0.34 -18.75
CA LEU A 209 -11.34 -1.35 -17.77
C LEU A 209 -9.84 -1.63 -17.86
N VAL A 210 -9.11 -1.30 -16.78
CA VAL A 210 -7.71 -1.70 -16.58
C VAL A 210 -7.71 -3.06 -15.92
N ASP A 211 -7.43 -4.10 -16.71
CA ASP A 211 -7.43 -5.47 -16.22
C ASP A 211 -6.05 -5.88 -15.69
N LEU A 212 -5.97 -6.13 -14.38
CA LEU A 212 -4.76 -6.57 -13.69
C LEU A 212 -4.63 -8.10 -13.63
N GLY A 213 -5.71 -8.86 -13.82
CA GLY A 213 -5.73 -10.31 -13.65
C GLY A 213 -5.18 -10.78 -12.28
N ALA A 214 -4.39 -11.87 -12.31
CA ALA A 214 -3.68 -12.40 -11.14
C ALA A 214 -2.32 -11.73 -10.89
N ASP A 215 -1.68 -11.25 -11.96
CA ASP A 215 -0.32 -10.75 -11.95
C ASP A 215 -0.33 -9.23 -12.03
N VAL A 216 -0.24 -8.56 -10.88
CA VAL A 216 -0.28 -7.09 -10.83
C VAL A 216 1.08 -6.51 -11.20
N ALA A 217 1.09 -5.69 -12.27
CA ALA A 217 2.27 -4.97 -12.69
C ALA A 217 2.67 -3.86 -11.71
N GLU A 218 3.94 -3.47 -11.71
CA GLU A 218 4.46 -2.41 -10.85
C GLU A 218 4.13 -1.01 -11.41
N PHE A 219 2.88 -0.57 -11.26
CA PHE A 219 2.43 0.71 -11.83
C PHE A 219 3.15 1.92 -11.22
N LYS A 220 3.35 1.92 -9.91
CA LYS A 220 3.95 3.04 -9.18
C LYS A 220 5.43 3.27 -9.53
N THR A 221 6.21 2.20 -9.67
CA THR A 221 7.68 2.27 -9.81
C THR A 221 8.16 2.11 -11.25
N LYS A 222 7.46 1.34 -12.09
CA LYS A 222 7.94 0.99 -13.45
C LYS A 222 7.08 1.55 -14.59
N ILE A 223 5.76 1.57 -14.46
CA ILE A 223 4.86 1.92 -15.59
C ILE A 223 4.47 3.39 -15.59
N CYS A 224 4.08 3.96 -14.45
CA CYS A 224 3.61 5.35 -14.34
C CYS A 224 4.76 6.31 -13.98
N THR A 225 5.92 6.14 -14.62
CA THR A 225 7.10 6.97 -14.35
C THR A 225 7.10 8.24 -15.21
N MET A 226 7.98 9.19 -14.88
CA MET A 226 8.16 10.40 -15.67
C MET A 226 8.59 10.13 -17.13
N LYS A 227 9.25 9.00 -17.38
CA LYS A 227 9.73 8.59 -18.72
C LYS A 227 8.62 8.01 -19.59
N THR A 228 7.57 7.48 -18.97
CA THR A 228 6.49 6.73 -19.63
C THR A 228 5.13 7.41 -19.48
N ARG A 229 5.07 8.61 -18.90
CA ARG A 229 3.84 9.38 -18.66
C ARG A 229 3.08 9.76 -19.93
N ASP A 230 3.74 9.75 -21.08
CA ASP A 230 3.20 9.95 -22.43
C ASP A 230 2.52 8.68 -22.97
N LYS A 231 2.80 7.51 -22.41
CA LYS A 231 2.12 6.26 -22.76
C LYS A 231 1.10 5.85 -21.70
N PHE A 232 1.47 5.99 -20.43
CA PHE A 232 0.69 5.54 -19.29
C PHE A 232 0.83 6.54 -18.12
N PRO A 233 -0.06 7.54 -18.02
CA PRO A 233 -0.02 8.54 -16.96
C PRO A 233 -0.49 7.96 -15.61
N SER A 234 0.13 8.38 -14.49
CA SER A 234 -0.35 8.02 -13.15
C SER A 234 -1.76 8.55 -12.88
N GLN A 235 -2.14 9.65 -13.54
CA GLN A 235 -3.47 10.25 -13.45
C GLN A 235 -4.59 9.31 -13.90
N LEU A 236 -4.28 8.22 -14.61
CA LEU A 236 -5.24 7.17 -14.94
C LEU A 236 -5.85 6.54 -13.68
N PHE A 237 -5.10 6.53 -12.58
CA PHE A 237 -5.53 6.04 -11.27
C PHE A 237 -6.07 7.15 -10.36
N THR A 238 -6.39 8.33 -10.90
CA THR A 238 -7.09 9.39 -10.16
C THR A 238 -8.37 9.80 -10.89
N PHE A 239 -9.51 9.77 -10.17
CA PHE A 239 -10.82 10.06 -10.73
C PHE A 239 -10.86 11.39 -11.50
N GLY A 240 -11.30 11.34 -12.76
CA GLY A 240 -11.47 12.50 -13.64
C GLY A 240 -10.19 13.23 -14.07
N ARG A 241 -8.98 12.84 -13.60
CA ARG A 241 -7.77 13.64 -13.83
C ARG A 241 -7.20 13.54 -15.24
N VAL A 242 -7.32 12.39 -15.91
CA VAL A 242 -6.84 12.24 -17.29
C VAL A 242 -7.65 13.12 -18.23
N ALA A 243 -8.98 13.00 -18.22
CA ALA A 243 -9.87 13.80 -19.06
C ALA A 243 -9.91 15.28 -18.64
N GLY A 244 -9.78 15.57 -17.34
CA GLY A 244 -9.84 16.94 -16.81
C GLY A 244 -8.57 17.77 -17.03
N SER A 245 -7.48 17.19 -17.54
CA SER A 245 -6.21 17.90 -17.75
C SER A 245 -5.74 17.79 -19.19
N ARG A 246 -5.91 18.89 -19.95
CA ARG A 246 -5.45 19.03 -21.33
C ARG A 246 -3.99 18.66 -21.53
N MET A 247 -3.13 19.12 -20.62
CA MET A 247 -1.71 18.82 -20.66
C MET A 247 -1.38 17.32 -20.49
N VAL A 248 -2.26 16.55 -19.85
CA VAL A 248 -2.06 15.12 -19.64
C VAL A 248 -2.50 14.38 -20.89
N TYR A 249 -3.76 14.53 -21.33
CA TYR A 249 -4.23 13.75 -22.48
C TYR A 249 -3.50 14.13 -23.77
N GLU A 250 -3.14 15.40 -24.01
CA GLU A 250 -2.39 15.79 -25.21
C GLU A 250 -1.02 15.11 -25.34
N LYS A 251 -0.41 14.67 -24.24
CA LYS A 251 0.84 13.90 -24.26
C LYS A 251 0.63 12.43 -24.63
N ILE A 252 -0.58 11.91 -24.45
CA ILE A 252 -0.94 10.51 -24.73
C ILE A 252 -1.30 10.33 -26.20
N TYR A 253 -1.93 11.34 -26.79
CA TYR A 253 -2.27 11.36 -28.20
C TYR A 253 -1.03 11.49 -29.07
N LYS A 254 -0.90 10.61 -30.06
CA LYS A 254 -0.01 10.82 -31.19
C LYS A 254 -0.74 11.54 -32.31
N ASP A 255 -0.01 12.01 -33.30
CA ASP A 255 -0.59 12.72 -34.43
C ASP A 255 -1.57 11.84 -35.22
N GLU A 256 -1.31 10.53 -35.32
CA GLU A 256 -2.24 9.58 -35.96
C GLU A 256 -3.56 9.36 -35.20
N ASP A 257 -3.62 9.71 -33.91
CA ASP A 257 -4.81 9.49 -33.10
C ASP A 257 -5.79 10.68 -33.14
N LYS A 258 -5.28 11.86 -33.52
CA LYS A 258 -6.01 13.13 -33.49
C LYS A 258 -7.10 13.18 -34.56
N GLU A 259 -8.27 13.69 -34.20
CA GLU A 259 -9.39 13.91 -35.13
C GLU A 259 -9.35 15.35 -35.62
N GLY A 260 -9.02 15.56 -36.90
CA GLY A 260 -8.84 16.91 -37.45
C GLY A 260 -7.71 17.71 -36.78
N GLY A 261 -6.66 17.01 -36.30
CA GLY A 261 -5.54 17.64 -35.59
C GLY A 261 -5.81 17.99 -34.13
N GLN A 262 -6.98 17.63 -33.58
CA GLN A 262 -7.34 17.84 -32.18
C GLN A 262 -7.43 16.53 -31.41
N CYS A 263 -7.09 16.59 -30.12
CA CYS A 263 -7.25 15.46 -29.19
C CYS A 263 -8.70 15.43 -28.70
N GLY A 264 -9.50 14.48 -29.18
CA GLY A 264 -10.90 14.34 -28.79
C GLY A 264 -11.04 13.61 -27.46
N VAL A 265 -11.63 14.23 -26.45
CA VAL A 265 -12.04 13.56 -25.21
C VAL A 265 -13.54 13.75 -25.08
N ARG A 266 -14.31 12.68 -25.32
CA ARG A 266 -15.77 12.73 -25.19
C ARG A 266 -16.20 12.53 -23.74
N ASP A 267 -17.33 13.12 -23.40
CA ASP A 267 -17.96 12.92 -22.09
C ASP A 267 -18.29 11.42 -21.90
N GLY A 268 -18.14 10.94 -20.67
CA GLY A 268 -18.38 9.53 -20.30
C GLY A 268 -17.10 8.68 -20.19
N PHE A 269 -15.94 9.21 -20.55
CA PHE A 269 -14.67 8.53 -20.26
C PHE A 269 -14.45 8.38 -18.75
N GLU A 270 -14.32 7.14 -18.30
CA GLU A 270 -14.11 6.77 -16.90
C GLU A 270 -13.12 5.62 -16.84
N THR A 271 -12.36 5.53 -15.74
CA THR A 271 -11.44 4.40 -15.51
C THR A 271 -12.01 3.50 -14.42
N VAL A 272 -11.97 2.20 -14.67
CA VAL A 272 -12.34 1.12 -13.75
C VAL A 272 -11.14 0.17 -13.70
N VAL A 273 -10.82 -0.37 -12.54
CA VAL A 273 -9.73 -1.35 -12.38
C VAL A 273 -10.34 -2.69 -11.99
N SER A 274 -9.92 -3.80 -12.59
CA SER A 274 -10.28 -5.15 -12.14
C SER A 274 -9.07 -5.94 -11.69
N VAL A 275 -9.27 -6.76 -10.66
CA VAL A 275 -8.26 -7.68 -10.14
C VAL A 275 -8.94 -8.95 -9.62
N LEU A 276 -8.23 -10.07 -9.68
CA LEU A 276 -8.69 -11.31 -9.06
C LEU A 276 -8.63 -11.23 -7.53
N GLU A 277 -9.60 -11.85 -6.86
CA GLU A 277 -9.72 -11.91 -5.39
C GLU A 277 -8.51 -12.59 -4.72
N SER A 278 -7.76 -13.41 -5.47
CA SER A 278 -6.51 -14.03 -5.00
C SER A 278 -5.36 -13.03 -4.77
N VAL A 279 -5.47 -11.79 -5.27
CA VAL A 279 -4.44 -10.76 -5.08
C VAL A 279 -4.69 -10.02 -3.76
N PRO A 280 -3.72 -10.02 -2.81
CA PRO A 280 -3.89 -9.32 -1.55
C PRO A 280 -3.89 -7.80 -1.74
N LEU A 281 -4.77 -7.11 -1.00
CA LEU A 281 -4.91 -5.65 -1.06
C LEU A 281 -3.61 -4.91 -0.70
N THR A 282 -2.76 -5.48 0.16
CA THR A 282 -1.45 -4.93 0.50
C THR A 282 -0.54 -4.85 -0.71
N ALA A 283 -0.51 -5.89 -1.55
CA ALA A 283 0.27 -5.87 -2.79
C ALA A 283 -0.26 -4.85 -3.79
N LEU A 284 -1.59 -4.61 -3.82
CA LEU A 284 -2.19 -3.56 -4.63
C LEU A 284 -1.79 -2.17 -4.16
N GLN A 285 -1.81 -1.93 -2.85
CA GLN A 285 -1.44 -0.64 -2.26
C GLN A 285 0.02 -0.26 -2.57
N GLU A 286 0.92 -1.24 -2.62
CA GLU A 286 2.33 -1.00 -2.98
C GLU A 286 2.52 -0.71 -4.46
N LYS A 287 1.76 -1.39 -5.32
CA LYS A 287 1.95 -1.37 -6.78
C LYS A 287 1.13 -0.30 -7.50
N LEU A 288 -0.04 0.08 -7.00
CA LEU A 288 -0.95 1.03 -7.64
C LEU A 288 -0.74 2.47 -7.14
N PRO A 289 -0.67 3.47 -8.03
CA PRO A 289 -0.76 4.88 -7.64
C PRO A 289 -2.13 5.20 -7.04
N ASP A 290 -2.18 6.10 -6.05
CA ASP A 290 -3.42 6.63 -5.48
C ASP A 290 -4.45 5.57 -5.04
N PHE A 291 -3.99 4.40 -4.57
CA PHE A 291 -4.85 3.30 -4.13
C PHE A 291 -5.86 3.71 -3.05
N ASP A 292 -5.48 4.65 -2.18
CA ASP A 292 -6.33 5.25 -1.14
C ASP A 292 -7.56 6.00 -1.70
N LYS A 293 -7.53 6.38 -2.98
CA LYS A 293 -8.62 7.06 -3.69
C LYS A 293 -9.53 6.10 -4.47
N MET A 294 -9.31 4.80 -4.33
CA MET A 294 -10.14 3.77 -4.96
C MET A 294 -11.27 3.31 -4.03
N GLU A 295 -12.37 2.86 -4.62
CA GLU A 295 -13.47 2.18 -3.92
C GLU A 295 -13.46 0.71 -4.30
N ILE A 296 -13.19 -0.16 -3.32
CA ILE A 296 -13.18 -1.60 -3.52
C ILE A 296 -14.63 -2.09 -3.66
N VAL A 297 -14.93 -2.78 -4.75
CA VAL A 297 -16.23 -3.39 -5.02
C VAL A 297 -16.01 -4.86 -5.28
N LYS A 298 -16.49 -5.72 -4.37
CA LYS A 298 -16.46 -7.17 -4.58
C LYS A 298 -17.62 -7.56 -5.49
N VAL A 299 -17.32 -8.19 -6.62
CA VAL A 299 -18.32 -8.57 -7.63
C VAL A 299 -18.45 -10.09 -7.64
N CYS A 300 -19.68 -10.59 -7.78
CA CYS A 300 -19.96 -12.01 -7.97
C CYS A 300 -20.93 -12.29 -9.14
N LEU A 301 -20.86 -13.49 -9.69
CA LEU A 301 -21.91 -14.09 -10.52
C LEU A 301 -23.13 -14.40 -9.63
N GLY A 302 -24.01 -13.42 -9.46
CA GLY A 302 -25.29 -13.59 -8.75
C GLY A 302 -26.37 -14.29 -9.55
#